data_AF-A0A963TYM0-F1
#
_entry.id   AF-A0A963TYM0-F1
#
_cell.length_a   1.000
_cell.length_b   1.000
_cell.length_c   1.000
_cell.angle_alpha   90.00
_cell.angle_beta   90.00
_cell.angle_gamma   90.00
#
_symmetry.space_group_name_H-M   'P 1'
#
loop_
_entity.id
_entity.type
_entity.pdbx_description
1 polymer ?
#
loop_
_entity_poly.entity_id
_entity_poly.type
_entity_poly.pdbx_seq_one_letter_code
_entity_poly.pdbx_strand_id
1 'polypeptide(L)' 'MSVARPLPHDSGPLHVSGRARYIDDVPLPANTLHLAFGLATVAHGEIASMDLSAVRAAPGVVAVWTAGD' A
#
# COMPACT_ATOMS: atom_id res chain seq x y z
N MET A 1 8.31 30.97 27.52
CA MET A 1 7.25 29.95 27.61
C MET A 1 6.76 29.62 26.20
N SER A 2 6.66 28.33 25.84
CA SER A 2 6.15 27.85 24.53
C SER A 2 4.71 27.33 24.60
N VAL A 3 4.23 26.98 25.79
CA VAL A 3 2.87 26.44 26.01
C VAL A 3 1.80 27.45 25.60
N ALA A 4 0.73 26.97 24.95
CA ALA A 4 -0.44 27.73 24.49
C ALA A 4 -0.20 28.81 23.41
N ARG A 5 0.98 28.83 22.77
CA ARG A 5 1.21 29.70 21.60
C ARG A 5 0.74 29.04 20.30
N PRO A 6 0.15 29.78 19.35
CA PRO A 6 -0.24 29.25 18.04
C PRO A 6 0.98 29.15 17.12
N LEU A 7 1.92 28.27 17.47
CA LEU A 7 3.11 28.03 16.66
C LEU A 7 2.72 27.21 15.41
N PRO A 8 3.41 27.42 14.28
CA PRO A 8 3.20 26.59 13.11
C PRO A 8 3.56 25.12 13.39
N HIS A 9 2.95 24.22 12.62
CA HIS A 9 3.28 22.80 12.64
C HIS A 9 4.78 22.60 12.37
N ASP A 10 5.42 21.68 13.12
CA ASP A 10 6.88 21.44 13.04
C ASP A 10 7.33 21.10 11.61
N SER A 11 6.56 20.24 10.93
CA SER A 11 6.80 19.83 9.56
C SER A 11 6.18 20.74 8.50
N GLY A 12 5.57 21.87 8.88
CA GLY A 12 4.93 22.82 7.96
C GLY A 12 5.83 23.26 6.78
N PRO A 13 7.11 23.65 7.03
CA PRO A 13 8.07 23.96 5.96
C PRO A 13 8.38 22.75 5.05
N LEU A 14 8.36 21.53 5.59
CA LEU A 14 8.61 20.30 4.83
C LEU A 14 7.39 19.93 3.97
N HIS A 15 6.17 20.17 4.45
CA HIS A 15 4.95 19.97 3.67
C HIS A 15 4.93 20.88 2.43
N VAL A 16 5.14 22.20 2.61
CA VAL A 16 5.05 23.18 1.51
C VAL A 16 6.17 23.03 0.49
N SER A 17 7.31 22.45 0.88
CA SER A 17 8.43 22.18 -0.02
C SER A 17 8.42 20.78 -0.63
N GLY A 18 7.45 19.92 -0.29
CA GLY A 18 7.42 18.52 -0.75
C GLY A 18 8.56 17.66 -0.21
N ARG A 19 9.16 18.05 0.93
CA ARG A 19 10.29 17.34 1.56
C ARG A 19 9.88 16.45 2.73
N ALA A 20 8.65 16.61 3.22
CA ALA A 20 8.09 15.68 4.19
C ALA A 20 7.87 14.33 3.49
N ARG A 21 8.52 13.28 3.98
CA ARG A 21 8.37 11.93 3.42
C ARG A 21 7.18 11.23 4.06
N TYR A 22 6.28 10.76 3.22
CA TYR A 22 5.28 9.76 3.53
C TYR A 22 5.80 8.37 3.14
N ILE A 23 5.01 7.32 3.41
CA ILE A 23 5.48 5.93 3.28
C ILE A 23 5.98 5.59 1.87
N ASP A 24 5.35 6.17 0.84
CA ASP A 24 5.65 5.87 -0.57
C ASP A 24 6.82 6.74 -1.11
N ASP A 25 7.23 7.77 -0.35
CA ASP A 25 8.40 8.60 -0.66
C ASP A 25 9.71 7.96 -0.15
N VAL A 26 9.61 6.84 0.58
CA VAL A 26 10.77 6.14 1.12
C VAL A 26 11.48 5.37 -0.01
N PRO A 27 12.78 5.60 -0.24
CA PRO A 27 13.53 4.85 -1.25
C PRO A 27 13.46 3.34 -0.99
N LEU A 28 13.11 2.58 -2.02
CA LEU A 28 12.96 1.15 -1.93
C LEU A 28 14.27 0.42 -2.30
N PRO A 29 14.60 -0.70 -1.63
CA PRO A 29 15.54 -1.67 -2.18
C PRO A 29 15.15 -2.09 -3.61
N ALA A 30 16.14 -2.42 -4.44
CA ALA A 30 15.92 -2.71 -5.85
C ALA A 30 14.99 -3.91 -6.11
N ASN A 31 14.82 -4.80 -5.13
CA ASN A 31 14.00 -6.01 -5.21
C ASN A 31 12.70 -5.94 -4.40
N THR A 32 12.29 -4.75 -3.94
CA THR A 32 10.99 -4.59 -3.27
C THR A 32 9.87 -5.01 -4.22
N LEU A 33 8.96 -5.85 -3.72
CA LEU A 33 7.75 -6.26 -4.44
C LEU A 33 6.58 -5.34 -4.09
N HIS A 34 5.61 -5.27 -5.01
CA HIS A 34 4.35 -4.57 -4.80
C HIS A 34 3.22 -5.58 -4.61
N LEU A 35 2.24 -5.24 -3.77
CA LEU A 35 1.11 -6.09 -3.44
C LEU A 35 -0.20 -5.43 -3.86
N ALA A 36 -1.15 -6.24 -4.30
CA ALA A 36 -2.51 -5.82 -4.60
C ALA A 36 -3.49 -6.90 -4.17
N PHE A 37 -4.71 -6.50 -3.79
CA PHE A 37 -5.77 -7.43 -3.41
C PHE A 37 -6.71 -7.69 -4.58
N GLY A 38 -7.09 -8.96 -4.76
CA GLY A 38 -8.32 -9.33 -5.44
C GLY A 38 -9.48 -9.20 -4.46
N LEU A 39 -10.45 -8.33 -4.76
CA LEU A 39 -11.55 -8.01 -3.86
C LEU A 39 -12.83 -8.74 -4.26
N ALA A 40 -13.68 -9.03 -3.26
CA ALA A 40 -14.99 -9.60 -3.52
C ALA A 40 -15.87 -8.65 -4.32
N THR A 41 -16.55 -9.17 -5.34
CA THR A 41 -17.57 -8.45 -6.12
C THR A 41 -18.99 -8.73 -5.63
N VAL A 42 -19.13 -9.63 -4.66
CA VAL A 42 -20.38 -10.06 -4.04
C VAL A 42 -20.35 -9.65 -2.57
N ALA A 43 -21.41 -9.00 -2.08
CA ALA A 43 -21.47 -8.47 -0.72
C ALA A 43 -21.49 -9.56 0.36
N HIS A 44 -22.14 -10.70 0.09
CA HIS A 44 -22.20 -11.84 0.97
C HIS A 44 -22.39 -13.13 0.15
N GLY A 45 -21.53 -14.13 0.36
CA GLY A 45 -21.58 -15.41 -0.33
C GLY A 45 -20.43 -16.32 0.07
N GLU A 46 -20.46 -17.55 -0.42
CA GLU A 46 -19.42 -18.56 -0.21
C GLU A 46 -18.54 -18.67 -1.46
N ILE A 47 -17.23 -18.83 -1.28
CA ILE A 47 -16.30 -19.07 -2.39
C ILE A 47 -16.44 -20.54 -2.80
N ALA A 48 -17.21 -20.81 -3.86
CA ALA A 48 -17.38 -22.16 -4.39
C ALA A 48 -16.13 -22.69 -5.11
N SER A 49 -15.41 -21.81 -5.81
CA SER A 49 -14.15 -22.11 -6.50
C SER A 49 -13.36 -20.84 -6.77
N MET A 50 -12.07 -20.98 -7.05
CA MET A 50 -11.18 -19.87 -7.39
C MET A 50 -10.14 -20.35 -8.41
N ASP A 51 -10.17 -19.79 -9.62
CA ASP A 51 -9.12 -20.00 -10.63
C ASP A 51 -8.23 -18.75 -10.71
N LEU A 52 -6.96 -18.91 -10.32
CA LEU A 52 -5.95 -17.85 -10.33
C LEU A 52 -4.87 -18.08 -11.40
N SER A 53 -5.06 -19.03 -12.32
CA SER A 53 -4.08 -19.40 -13.34
C SER A 53 -3.65 -18.19 -14.18
N ALA A 54 -4.61 -17.38 -14.63
CA ALA A 54 -4.35 -16.16 -15.38
C ALA A 54 -3.57 -15.11 -14.56
N VAL A 55 -3.86 -14.97 -13.27
CA VAL A 55 -3.15 -14.04 -12.38
C VAL A 55 -1.71 -14.49 -12.21
N ARG A 56 -1.47 -15.79 -11.97
CA ARG A 56 -0.13 -16.37 -11.84
C ARG A 56 0.70 -16.24 -13.12
N ALA A 57 0.07 -16.25 -14.29
CA ALA A 57 0.73 -16.10 -15.59
C ALA A 57 0.94 -14.64 -16.01
N ALA A 58 0.41 -13.66 -15.27
CA ALA A 58 0.52 -12.26 -15.65
C ALA A 58 1.98 -11.75 -15.55
N PRO A 59 2.44 -10.90 -16.49
CA PRO A 59 3.80 -10.37 -16.45
C PRO A 59 4.13 -9.66 -15.13
N GLY A 60 5.28 -9.96 -14.55
CA GLY A 60 5.76 -9.34 -13.32
C GLY A 60 5.16 -9.89 -12.02
N VAL A 61 4.22 -10.83 -12.09
CA VAL A 61 3.71 -11.51 -10.88
C VAL A 61 4.76 -12.47 -10.34
N VAL A 62 5.15 -12.25 -9.08
CA VAL A 62 6.12 -13.11 -8.36
C VAL A 62 5.40 -14.16 -7.53
N ALA A 63 4.29 -13.82 -6.89
CA ALA A 63 3.50 -14.73 -6.09
C ALA A 63 2.01 -14.32 -6.10
N VAL A 64 1.14 -15.30 -5.87
CA VAL A 64 -0.29 -15.08 -5.58
C VAL A 64 -0.64 -15.95 -4.39
N TRP A 65 -1.23 -15.33 -3.37
CA TRP A 65 -1.58 -15.96 -2.10
C TRP A 65 -3.10 -15.97 -1.89
N THR A 66 -3.54 -16.99 -1.18
CA THR A 66 -4.90 -17.25 -0.75
C THR A 66 -4.87 -17.53 0.76
N ALA A 67 -6.04 -17.71 1.38
CA ALA A 67 -6.11 -18.05 2.80
C ALA A 67 -5.50 -19.43 3.15
N GLY A 68 -5.25 -20.29 2.15
CA GLY A 68 -4.68 -21.62 2.33
C GLY A 68 -3.17 -21.72 2.08
N ASP A 69 -2.53 -20.62 1.67
CA ASP A 69 -1.07 -20.50 1.56
C ASP A 69 -0.45 -20.13 2.92
#